data_AF-A3JZV1-F1
#
_entry.id   AF-A3JZV1-F1
#
_cell.length_a   1.000
_cell.length_b   1.000
_cell.length_c   1.000
_cell.angle_alpha   90.00
_cell.angle_beta   90.00
_cell.angle_gamma   90.00
#
_symmetry.space_group_name_H-M   'P 1'
#
loop_
_entity.id
_entity.type
_entity.pdbx_description
1 polymer ?
#
loop_
_entity_poly.entity_id
_entity_poly.type
_entity_poly.pdbx_seq_one_letter_code
_entity_poly.pdbx_strand_id
1 'polypeptide(L)'
;MARLPARARALGMRIVAVKLGASEQSARAAVSHTASLTGSDVGARALLRRLEIAQVETLSAFLETLKTLDGVGRLASARIASMSCSGGEASLMADSALRRDVSLPPLDAARRRTDSRVARRAGAEGLPG
;
A
#
# COMPACT_ATOMS: atom_id res chain seq x y z
N MET A 1 6.81 -21.25 15.82
CA MET A 1 7.07 -20.31 14.69
C MET A 1 6.10 -19.11 14.63
N ALA A 2 4.93 -19.11 15.28
CA ALA A 2 3.95 -17.99 15.20
C ALA A 2 4.11 -16.85 16.24
N ARG A 3 5.17 -16.86 17.07
CA ARG A 3 5.27 -15.94 18.23
C ARG A 3 5.53 -14.49 17.86
N LEU A 4 6.32 -14.22 16.81
CA LEU A 4 6.71 -12.85 16.45
C LEU A 4 5.54 -12.04 15.87
N PRO A 5 4.74 -12.52 14.89
CA PRO A 5 3.65 -11.72 14.33
C PRO A 5 2.53 -11.51 15.35
N ALA A 6 2.23 -12.51 16.16
CA ALA A 6 1.26 -12.40 17.25
C ALA A 6 1.71 -11.35 18.30
N ARG A 7 2.99 -11.34 18.66
CA ARG A 7 3.56 -10.34 19.59
C ARG A 7 3.60 -8.94 18.99
N ALA A 8 3.98 -8.81 17.72
CA ALA A 8 3.95 -7.53 17.02
C ALA A 8 2.53 -6.94 16.98
N ARG A 9 1.52 -7.76 16.66
CA ARG A 9 0.11 -7.36 16.74
C ARG A 9 -0.29 -6.91 18.14
N ALA A 10 0.11 -7.65 19.18
CA ALA A 10 -0.17 -7.28 20.57
C ALA A 10 0.46 -5.94 20.98
N LEU A 11 1.59 -5.59 20.36
CA LEU A 11 2.29 -4.31 20.56
C LEU A 11 1.84 -3.21 19.59
N GLY A 12 0.83 -3.46 18.74
CA GLY A 12 0.39 -2.51 17.71
C GLY A 12 1.38 -2.32 16.55
N MET A 13 2.45 -3.12 16.50
CA MET A 13 3.48 -3.06 15.48
C MET A 13 3.04 -3.79 14.22
N ARG A 14 3.22 -3.14 13.07
CA ARG A 14 2.93 -3.72 11.75
C ARG A 14 4.21 -4.24 11.13
N ILE A 15 4.13 -5.42 10.51
CA ILE A 15 5.26 -6.03 9.80
C ILE A 15 4.95 -5.99 8.30
N VAL A 16 5.87 -5.44 7.54
CA VAL A 16 5.88 -5.46 6.07
C VAL A 16 7.12 -6.23 5.63
N ALA A 17 6.99 -7.09 4.64
CA ALA A 17 8.08 -7.86 4.07
C ALA A 17 8.31 -7.47 2.61
N VAL A 18 9.57 -7.34 2.20
CA VAL A 18 9.96 -7.23 0.80
C VAL A 18 10.89 -8.39 0.48
N LYS A 19 10.63 -9.08 -0.63
CA LYS A 19 11.52 -10.15 -1.10
C LYS A 19 12.54 -9.55 -2.04
N LEU A 20 13.82 -9.74 -1.71
CA LEU A 20 14.94 -9.51 -2.61
C LEU A 20 15.24 -10.82 -3.34
N GLY A 21 15.75 -10.75 -4.57
CA GLY A 21 16.10 -11.97 -5.31
C GLY A 21 15.00 -12.55 -6.20
N ALA A 22 14.03 -11.74 -6.66
CA ALA A 22 12.93 -12.23 -7.50
C ALA A 22 13.39 -12.73 -8.89
N SER A 23 14.56 -12.28 -9.37
CA SER A 23 15.16 -12.79 -10.61
C SER A 23 16.08 -13.98 -10.31
N GLU A 24 16.20 -14.89 -11.26
CA GLU A 24 17.07 -16.07 -11.13
C GLU A 24 18.54 -15.68 -10.84
N GLN A 25 19.00 -14.58 -11.44
CA GLN A 25 20.35 -14.03 -11.25
C GLN A 25 20.55 -13.44 -9.84
N SER A 26 19.53 -12.78 -9.29
CA SER A 26 19.58 -12.23 -7.94
C SER A 26 19.37 -13.30 -6.85
N ALA A 27 18.60 -14.36 -7.15
CA ALA A 27 18.52 -15.55 -6.31
C ALA A 27 19.87 -16.27 -6.21
N ARG A 28 20.57 -16.48 -7.34
CA ARG A 28 21.93 -17.07 -7.34
C ARG A 28 22.94 -16.21 -6.57
N ALA A 29 22.90 -14.89 -6.72
CA ALA A 29 23.76 -13.97 -5.98
C ALA A 29 23.49 -14.01 -4.46
N ALA A 30 22.21 -14.10 -4.04
CA ALA A 30 21.85 -14.20 -2.62
C ALA A 30 22.30 -15.52 -1.99
N VAL A 31 22.20 -16.64 -2.73
CA VAL A 31 22.67 -17.97 -2.29
C VAL A 31 24.18 -17.94 -2.04
N SER A 32 24.95 -17.39 -2.96
CA SER A 32 26.42 -17.33 -2.85
C SER A 32 26.91 -16.49 -1.66
N HIS A 33 26.12 -15.51 -1.18
CA HIS A 33 26.56 -14.57 -0.15
C HIS A 33 25.99 -14.85 1.26
N THR A 34 24.87 -15.57 1.38
CA THR A 34 24.21 -15.78 2.68
C THR A 34 23.84 -17.23 3.00
N ALA A 35 24.15 -18.20 2.12
CA ALA A 35 23.98 -19.64 2.34
C ALA A 35 22.60 -20.07 2.93
N SER A 36 21.57 -19.24 2.79
CA SER A 36 20.30 -19.41 3.50
C SER A 36 19.15 -19.44 2.50
N LEU A 37 18.71 -20.67 2.27
CA LEU A 37 17.39 -21.09 1.80
C LEU A 37 16.65 -20.07 0.95
N THR A 38 16.95 -20.04 -0.35
CA THR A 38 16.00 -19.60 -1.36
C THR A 38 14.86 -20.61 -1.43
N GLY A 39 13.98 -20.59 -0.42
CA GLY A 39 12.73 -21.33 -0.43
C GLY A 39 11.83 -20.84 -1.56
N SER A 40 10.96 -21.73 -2.06
CA SER A 40 9.98 -21.42 -3.09
C SER A 40 9.23 -20.13 -2.77
N ASP A 41 9.20 -19.19 -3.73
CA ASP A 41 8.49 -17.91 -3.59
C ASP A 41 7.02 -18.10 -3.20
N VAL A 42 6.40 -19.15 -3.73
CA VAL A 42 5.03 -19.56 -3.40
C VAL A 42 4.91 -19.94 -1.92
N GLY A 43 5.88 -20.68 -1.37
CA GLY A 43 5.90 -21.08 0.03
C GLY A 43 6.09 -19.88 0.97
N ALA A 44 6.99 -18.97 0.62
CA ALA A 44 7.21 -17.73 1.36
C ALA A 44 5.95 -16.85 1.37
N ARG A 45 5.33 -16.61 0.19
CA ARG A 45 4.05 -15.88 0.06
C ARG A 45 2.94 -16.52 0.89
N ALA A 46 2.80 -17.85 0.83
CA ALA A 46 1.79 -18.58 1.58
C ALA A 46 1.99 -18.46 3.10
N LEU A 47 3.24 -18.54 3.58
CA LEU A 47 3.57 -18.36 4.99
C LEU A 47 3.28 -16.93 5.45
N LEU A 48 3.75 -15.91 4.72
CA LEU A 48 3.52 -14.50 5.05
C LEU A 48 2.03 -14.17 5.11
N ARG A 49 1.23 -14.69 4.16
CA ARG A 49 -0.24 -14.58 4.21
C ARG A 49 -0.85 -15.23 5.44
N ARG A 50 -0.42 -16.45 5.81
CA ARG A 50 -0.89 -17.13 7.05
C ARG A 50 -0.54 -16.38 8.33
N LEU A 51 0.55 -15.60 8.30
CA LEU A 51 1.00 -14.79 9.43
C LEU A 51 0.42 -13.37 9.43
N GLU A 52 -0.39 -13.02 8.42
CA GLU A 52 -0.94 -11.67 8.18
C GLU A 52 0.15 -10.60 7.99
N ILE A 53 1.26 -10.98 7.38
CA ILE A 53 2.35 -10.06 7.03
C ILE A 53 2.14 -9.60 5.59
N ALA A 54 2.06 -8.28 5.39
CA ALA A 54 1.96 -7.70 4.06
C ALA A 54 3.29 -7.88 3.31
N GLN A 55 3.23 -8.44 2.11
CA GLN A 55 4.38 -8.59 1.23
C GLN A 55 4.28 -7.64 0.04
N VAL A 56 5.37 -6.93 -0.24
CA VAL A 56 5.51 -6.04 -1.41
C VAL A 56 6.68 -6.47 -2.28
N GLU A 57 6.64 -6.07 -3.55
CA GLU A 57 7.56 -6.58 -4.58
C GLU A 57 8.70 -5.63 -4.92
N THR A 58 8.59 -4.35 -4.53
CA THR A 58 9.59 -3.33 -4.84
C THR A 58 9.99 -2.56 -3.59
N LEU A 59 11.22 -2.04 -3.59
CA LEU A 59 11.71 -1.18 -2.52
C LEU A 59 10.86 0.09 -2.40
N SER A 60 10.46 0.69 -3.52
CA SER A 60 9.58 1.86 -3.50
C SER A 60 8.25 1.54 -2.82
N ALA A 61 7.60 0.42 -3.17
CA ALA A 61 6.37 0.00 -2.51
C ALA A 61 6.57 -0.27 -1.01
N PHE A 62 7.72 -0.81 -0.63
CA PHE A 62 8.08 -1.03 0.78
C PHE A 62 8.15 0.29 1.55
N LEU A 63 8.90 1.26 1.05
CA LEU A 63 9.06 2.55 1.70
C LEU A 63 7.72 3.32 1.76
N GLU A 64 6.94 3.37 0.68
CA GLU A 64 5.64 4.05 0.67
C GLU A 64 4.61 3.37 1.59
N THR A 65 4.65 2.04 1.70
CA THR A 65 3.79 1.31 2.64
C THR A 65 4.16 1.66 4.08
N LEU A 66 5.44 1.71 4.41
CA LEU A 66 5.90 2.09 5.75
C LEU A 66 5.52 3.52 6.10
N LYS A 67 5.75 4.48 5.21
CA LYS A 67 5.35 5.89 5.40
C LYS A 67 3.86 6.01 5.68
N THR A 68 3.04 5.30 4.89
CA THR A 68 1.59 5.31 5.05
C THR A 68 1.18 4.70 6.40
N LEU A 69 1.78 3.57 6.80
CA LEU A 69 1.48 2.92 8.08
C LEU A 69 1.94 3.72 9.30
N ASP A 70 2.99 4.52 9.16
CA ASP A 70 3.48 5.41 10.21
C ASP A 70 2.57 6.62 10.39
N GLY A 71 2.24 7.34 9.29
CA GLY A 71 1.44 8.56 9.35
C GLY A 71 -0.07 8.34 9.48
N VAL A 72 -0.62 7.32 8.81
CA VAL A 72 -2.07 7.08 8.73
C VAL A 72 -2.50 5.89 9.59
N GLY A 73 -1.59 4.95 9.85
CA GLY A 73 -1.91 3.70 10.53
C GLY A 73 -2.69 2.72 9.64
N ARG A 74 -3.39 1.77 10.26
CA ARG A 74 -4.17 0.78 9.52
C ARG A 74 -5.46 1.41 9.02
N LEU A 75 -5.71 1.32 7.71
CA LEU A 75 -6.99 1.73 7.15
C LEU A 75 -8.12 0.84 7.69
N ALA A 76 -9.22 1.46 8.11
CA ALA A 76 -10.40 0.76 8.61
C ALA A 76 -11.18 0.04 7.50
N SER A 77 -10.98 0.45 6.24
CA SER A 77 -11.60 -0.19 5.09
C SER A 77 -10.77 0.05 3.83
N ALA A 78 -10.99 -0.78 2.80
CA ALA A 78 -10.44 -0.61 1.47
C ALA A 78 -11.26 0.33 0.57
N ARG A 79 -12.23 1.06 1.14
CA ARG A 79 -13.01 2.08 0.43
C ARG A 79 -12.29 3.42 0.57
N ILE A 80 -11.68 3.88 -0.50
CA ILE A 80 -10.93 5.13 -0.53
C ILE A 80 -11.58 6.13 -1.49
N ALA A 81 -11.27 7.40 -1.31
CA ALA A 81 -11.63 8.45 -2.27
C ALA A 81 -10.34 9.08 -2.79
N SER A 82 -10.32 9.41 -4.08
CA SER A 82 -9.25 10.18 -4.69
C SER A 82 -9.68 11.63 -4.81
N MET A 83 -8.82 12.55 -4.38
CA MET A 83 -8.97 13.97 -4.64
C MET A 83 -7.95 14.32 -5.72
N SER A 84 -8.45 14.58 -6.92
CA SER A 84 -7.61 14.87 -8.10
C SER A 84 -7.90 16.28 -8.59
N CYS A 85 -6.87 17.00 -9.00
CA CYS A 85 -7.02 18.35 -9.55
C CYS A 85 -7.45 18.32 -11.02
N SER A 86 -7.25 17.17 -11.68
CA SER A 86 -7.62 16.94 -13.08
C SER A 86 -8.39 15.64 -13.28
N GLY A 87 -9.15 15.57 -14.36
CA GLY A 87 -9.85 14.33 -14.77
C GLY A 87 -8.89 13.21 -15.16
N GLY A 88 -7.70 13.54 -15.67
CA GLY A 88 -6.69 12.54 -16.06
C GLY A 88 -6.10 11.78 -14.87
N GLU A 89 -5.76 12.49 -13.80
CA GLU A 89 -5.32 11.89 -12.53
C GLU A 89 -6.40 10.98 -11.93
N ALA A 90 -7.66 11.40 -11.99
CA ALA A 90 -8.78 10.62 -11.47
C ALA A 90 -8.93 9.28 -12.23
N SER A 91 -8.79 9.30 -13.56
CA SER A 91 -8.79 8.09 -14.38
C SER A 91 -7.60 7.17 -14.06
N LEU A 92 -6.39 7.72 -13.92
CA LEU A 92 -5.20 6.93 -13.55
C LEU A 92 -5.35 6.27 -12.18
N MET A 93 -6.00 6.96 -11.23
CA MET A 93 -6.29 6.38 -9.91
C MET A 93 -7.33 5.26 -10.00
N ALA A 94 -8.38 5.44 -10.82
CA ALA A 94 -9.37 4.41 -11.08
C ALA A 94 -8.73 3.15 -11.69
N ASP A 95 -7.87 3.31 -12.69
CA ASP A 95 -7.15 2.20 -13.32
C ASP A 95 -6.22 1.48 -12.34
N SER A 96 -5.54 2.25 -11.47
CA SER A 96 -4.66 1.71 -10.44
C SER A 96 -5.41 0.84 -9.42
N ALA A 97 -6.69 1.11 -9.18
CA ALA A 97 -7.52 0.33 -8.27
C ALA A 97 -7.94 -1.03 -8.85
N LEU A 98 -8.07 -1.18 -10.18
CA LEU A 98 -8.58 -2.41 -10.83
C LEU A 98 -7.79 -3.69 -10.47
N ARG A 99 -6.49 -3.55 -10.19
CA ARG A 99 -5.60 -4.68 -9.85
C ARG A 99 -5.33 -4.82 -8.36
N ARG A 100 -6.08 -4.11 -7.52
CA ARG A 100 -5.89 -4.05 -6.07
C ARG A 100 -7.22 -4.34 -5.38
N ASP A 101 -7.15 -4.85 -4.15
CA ASP A 101 -8.33 -5.04 -3.31
C ASP A 101 -8.75 -3.70 -2.67
N VAL A 102 -9.04 -2.72 -3.52
CA VAL A 102 -9.36 -1.33 -3.15
C VAL A 102 -10.51 -0.85 -4.03
N SER A 103 -11.46 -0.13 -3.44
CA SER A 103 -12.62 0.40 -4.15
C SER A 103 -12.71 1.92 -4.03
N LEU A 104 -13.12 2.56 -5.12
CA LEU A 104 -13.36 4.00 -5.24
C LEU A 104 -14.87 4.25 -5.39
N PRO A 105 -15.68 4.08 -4.33
CA PRO A 105 -17.12 4.21 -4.43
C PRO A 105 -17.54 5.66 -4.75
N PRO A 106 -18.69 5.85 -5.42
CA PRO A 106 -19.25 7.19 -5.61
C PRO A 106 -19.49 7.86 -4.25
N LEU A 107 -19.18 9.16 -4.17
CA LEU A 107 -19.40 9.94 -2.96
C LEU A 107 -20.90 10.06 -2.63
N ASP A 108 -21.27 9.92 -1.36
CA ASP A 108 -22.65 10.16 -0.93
C ASP A 108 -23.01 11.64 -1.05
N ALA A 109 -24.31 11.96 -1.16
CA ALA A 109 -24.79 13.33 -1.39
C ALA A 109 -24.29 14.35 -0.35
N ALA A 110 -24.14 13.94 0.90
CA ALA A 110 -23.56 14.78 1.96
C ALA A 110 -22.07 15.08 1.73
N ARG A 111 -21.31 14.10 1.22
CA ARG A 111 -19.86 14.22 0.96
C ARG A 111 -19.59 15.06 -0.28
N ARG A 112 -20.41 14.92 -1.33
CA ARG A 112 -20.35 15.78 -2.54
C ARG A 112 -20.58 17.25 -2.23
N ARG A 113 -21.49 17.57 -1.29
CA ARG A 113 -21.73 18.95 -0.87
C ARG A 113 -20.50 19.58 -0.22
N THR A 114 -19.78 18.85 0.63
CA THR A 114 -18.53 19.32 1.24
C THR A 114 -17.42 19.47 0.20
N ASP A 115 -17.28 18.50 -0.70
CA ASP A 115 -16.28 18.53 -1.77
C ASP A 115 -16.46 19.76 -2.69
N SER A 116 -17.70 20.08 -3.08
CA SER A 116 -17.99 21.29 -3.87
C SER A 116 -17.67 22.61 -3.14
N ARG A 117 -17.62 22.61 -1.80
CA ARG A 117 -17.20 23.80 -1.01
C ARG A 117 -15.69 23.91 -0.97
N VAL A 118 -14.98 22.79 -0.82
CA VAL A 118 -13.51 22.74 -0.86
C VAL A 118 -13.00 23.11 -2.25
N ALA A 119 -13.59 22.58 -3.32
CA ALA A 119 -13.22 22.91 -4.69
C ALA A 119 -13.42 24.41 -5.00
N ARG A 120 -14.53 25.00 -4.54
CA ARG A 120 -14.77 26.45 -4.69
C ARG A 120 -13.79 27.31 -3.88
N ARG A 121 -13.38 26.84 -2.70
CA ARG A 121 -12.38 27.54 -1.88
C ARG A 121 -10.98 27.45 -2.49
N ALA A 122 -10.58 26.27 -2.99
CA ALA A 122 -9.31 26.09 -3.68
C ALA A 122 -9.21 26.92 -4.97
N GLY A 123 -10.33 27.07 -5.71
CA GLY A 123 -10.40 27.97 -6.86
C GLY A 123 -10.41 29.47 -6.51
N ALA A 124 -10.74 29.83 -5.27
CA ALA A 124 -10.75 31.21 -4.79
C ALA A 124 -9.40 31.66 -4.19
N GLU A 125 -8.51 30.74 -3.83
CA GLU A 125 -7.18 31.03 -3.28
C GLU A 125 -6.05 31.02 -4.34
N GLY A 126 -6.38 30.86 -5.63
CA GLY A 126 -5.42 30.84 -6.73
C GLY A 126 -5.55 32.03 -7.70
N LEU A 127 -4.93 33.17 -7.34
CA LEU A 127 -4.25 34.16 -8.21
C LEU A 127 -4.03 35.49 -7.43
N PRO A 128 -2.79 35.86 -7.05
CA PRO A 128 -2.35 37.23 -7.19
C PRO A 128 -1.76 37.41 -8.61
N GLY A 129 -2.22 38.47 -9.29
CA GLY A 129 -1.66 38.92 -10.56
C GLY A 129 -0.28 39.55 -10.43
#